data_AF-A0A946XUM4-F1
#
_entry.id   AF-A0A946XUM4-F1
#
_cell.length_a   1.000
_cell.length_b   1.000
_cell.length_c   1.000
_cell.angle_alpha   90.00
_cell.angle_beta   90.00
_cell.angle_gamma   90.00
#
_symmetry.space_group_name_H-M   'P 1'
#
loop_
_entity.id
_entity.type
_entity.pdbx_description
1 polymer ?
#
loop_
_entity_poly.entity_id
_entity_poly.type
_entity_poly.pdbx_seq_one_letter_code
_entity_poly.pdbx_strand_id
1 'polypeptide(L)' 'VAWLAVATGTAYYLNYEWLHFAYHCDPRSRIGRIPGIQALRRLHLQHHDPRLMTRYNFNITYPIGDWLFRTRFISSAG' A
#
# COMPACT_ATOMS: atom_id res chain seq x y z
N VAL A 1 -26.00 11.52 7.82
CA VAL A 1 -25.27 10.23 7.68
C VAL A 1 -24.83 9.97 6.25
N ALA A 2 -25.70 10.06 5.23
CA ALA A 2 -25.33 9.81 3.83
C ALA A 2 -24.12 10.61 3.33
N TRP A 3 -24.11 11.93 3.52
CA TRP A 3 -22.98 12.77 3.13
C TRP A 3 -21.66 12.44 3.83
N LEU A 4 -21.73 12.05 5.11
CA LEU A 4 -20.54 11.61 5.85
C LEU A 4 -20.00 10.31 5.26
N ALA A 5 -20.87 9.34 4.97
CA ALA A 5 -20.47 8.08 4.35
C ALA A 5 -19.83 8.29 2.97
N VAL A 6 -20.41 9.17 2.14
CA VAL A 6 -19.83 9.53 0.83
C VAL A 6 -18.46 10.20 1.02
N ALA A 7 -18.36 11.18 1.91
CA ALA A 7 -17.09 11.86 2.19
C ALA A 7 -16.01 10.88 2.66
N THR A 8 -16.35 9.95 3.57
CA THR A 8 -15.42 8.93 4.06
C THR A 8 -14.99 7.97 2.96
N GLY A 9 -15.93 7.46 2.15
CA GLY A 9 -15.61 6.56 1.04
C GLY A 9 -14.70 7.21 0.00
N THR A 10 -15.00 8.46 -0.37
CA THR A 10 -14.17 9.25 -1.30
C THR A 10 -12.79 9.51 -0.72
N ALA A 11 -12.69 9.93 0.55
CA ALA A 11 -11.40 10.15 1.20
C ALA A 11 -10.56 8.87 1.26
N TYR A 12 -11.19 7.73 1.55
CA TYR A 12 -10.53 6.42 1.53
C TYR A 12 -10.00 6.08 0.13
N TYR A 13 -10.82 6.24 -0.91
CA TYR A 13 -10.43 5.96 -2.28
C TYR A 13 -9.27 6.86 -2.74
N LEU A 14 -9.34 8.16 -2.45
CA LEU A 14 -8.24 9.08 -2.77
C LEU A 14 -6.96 8.75 -2.01
N ASN A 15 -7.07 8.33 -0.74
CA ASN A 15 -5.92 7.85 0.02
C ASN A 15 -5.29 6.58 -0.58
N TYR A 16 -6.13 5.64 -1.03
CA TYR A 16 -5.70 4.45 -1.76
C TYR A 16 -4.92 4.81 -3.04
N GLU A 17 -5.48 5.66 -3.89
CA GLU A 17 -4.84 6.08 -5.15
C GLU A 17 -3.56 6.88 -4.89
N TRP A 18 -3.57 7.78 -3.91
CA TRP A 18 -2.41 8.59 -3.56
C TRP A 18 -1.24 7.72 -3.08
N LEU A 19 -1.51 6.74 -2.21
CA LEU A 19 -0.50 5.79 -1.74
C LEU A 19 0.04 4.95 -2.89
N HIS A 20 -0.86 4.41 -3.73
CA HIS A 20 -0.47 3.63 -4.90
C HIS A 20 0.46 4.42 -5.83
N PHE A 21 0.10 5.67 -6.14
CA PHE A 21 0.94 6.58 -6.92
C PHE A 21 2.29 6.85 -6.24
N ALA A 22 2.29 7.14 -4.94
CA ALA A 22 3.50 7.44 -4.18
C ALA A 22 4.51 6.27 -4.19
N TYR A 23 4.03 5.03 -4.20
CA TYR A 23 4.90 3.84 -4.26
C TYR A 23 5.67 3.73 -5.56
N HIS A 24 5.15 4.29 -6.65
CA HIS A 24 5.80 4.26 -7.97
C HIS A 24 6.66 5.50 -8.27
N CYS A 25 6.60 6.54 -7.45
CA CYS A 25 7.47 7.72 -7.56
C CYS A 25 8.94 7.38 -7.31
N ASP A 26 9.91 8.18 -7.77
CA ASP A 26 11.33 7.95 -7.44
C ASP A 26 11.56 7.96 -5.90
N PRO A 27 12.22 6.94 -5.31
CA PRO A 27 12.56 6.92 -3.88
C PRO A 27 13.33 8.14 -3.38
N ARG A 28 14.08 8.84 -4.25
CA ARG A 28 14.86 10.05 -3.93
C ARG A 28 14.04 11.33 -4.05
N SER A 29 12.84 11.26 -4.63
CA SER A 29 11.92 12.41 -4.74
C SER A 29 11.45 12.89 -3.36
N ARG A 30 10.77 14.04 -3.32
CA ARG A 30 10.15 14.53 -2.06
C ARG A 30 9.08 13.55 -1.56
N ILE A 31 8.29 12.97 -2.47
CA ILE A 31 7.22 12.01 -2.16
C ILE A 31 7.81 10.69 -1.64
N GLY A 32 8.83 10.15 -2.32
CA GLY A 32 9.48 8.89 -1.95
C GLY A 32 10.23 8.93 -0.59
N ARG A 33 10.53 10.15 -0.10
CA ARG A 33 11.16 10.38 1.21
C ARG A 33 10.17 10.62 2.35
N ILE A 34 8.87 10.67 2.08
CA ILE A 34 7.86 10.77 3.15
C ILE A 34 7.98 9.54 4.06
N PRO A 35 8.02 9.72 5.40
CA PRO A 35 8.11 8.61 6.34
C PRO A 35 7.01 7.56 6.11
N GLY A 36 7.37 6.28 6.18
CA GLY A 36 6.44 5.17 5.97
C GLY A 36 6.23 4.78 4.49
N ILE A 37 6.34 5.70 3.53
CA ILE A 37 6.15 5.39 2.10
C ILE A 37 7.11 4.31 1.62
N GLN A 38 8.40 4.36 2.03
CA GLN A 38 9.36 3.32 1.64
C GLN A 38 8.99 1.94 2.19
N ALA A 39 8.42 1.86 3.39
CA ALA A 39 8.04 0.59 3.98
C ALA A 39 6.85 -0.02 3.22
N LEU A 40 5.83 0.79 2.93
CA LEU A 40 4.65 0.34 2.19
C LEU A 40 4.98 0.05 0.72
N ARG A 41 5.83 0.88 0.09
CA ARG A 41 6.37 0.62 -1.24
C ARG A 41 7.00 -0.76 -1.35
N ARG A 42 7.81 -1.18 -0.37
CA ARG A 42 8.46 -2.51 -0.42
C ARG A 42 7.42 -3.63 -0.44
N LEU A 43 6.34 -3.51 0.33
CA LEU A 43 5.25 -4.50 0.32
C LEU A 43 4.55 -4.52 -1.04
N HIS A 44 4.23 -3.34 -1.59
CA HIS A 44 3.60 -3.20 -2.89
C HIS A 44 4.46 -3.74 -4.03
N LEU A 45 5.77 -3.46 -4.04
CA LEU A 45 6.68 -4.00 -5.05
C LEU A 45 6.80 -5.53 -4.98
N GLN A 46 6.74 -6.11 -3.77
CA GLN A 46 6.68 -7.57 -3.62
C GLN A 46 5.34 -8.13 -4.10
N HIS A 47 4.24 -7.39 -3.92
CA HIS A 47 2.96 -7.74 -4.52
C HIS A 47 3.02 -7.73 -6.05
N HIS A 48 3.88 -6.96 -6.71
CA HIS A 48 4.03 -7.01 -8.17
C HIS A 48 4.81 -8.24 -8.68
N ASP A 49 5.40 -9.06 -7.80
CA ASP A 49 6.02 -10.32 -8.23
C ASP A 49 4.92 -11.34 -8.60
N PRO A 50 4.85 -11.82 -9.87
CA PRO A 50 3.85 -12.80 -10.30
C PRO A 50 3.83 -14.10 -9.47
N ARG A 51 4.94 -14.44 -8.81
CA ARG A 51 5.04 -15.61 -7.94
C ARG A 51 4.34 -15.40 -6.60
N LEU A 52 4.13 -14.15 -6.18
CA LEU A 52 3.61 -13.77 -4.85
C LEU A 52 2.25 -13.07 -4.92
N MET A 53 1.97 -12.33 -5.99
CA MET A 53 0.85 -11.39 -6.12
C MET A 53 -0.55 -11.99 -5.85
N THR A 54 -0.70 -13.28 -6.10
CA THR A 54 -1.97 -14.00 -5.92
C THR A 54 -2.18 -14.50 -4.49
N ARG A 55 -1.19 -14.32 -3.59
CA ARG A 55 -1.20 -14.88 -2.23
C ARG A 55 -0.80 -13.89 -1.15
N TYR A 56 -0.08 -12.83 -1.49
CA TYR A 56 0.52 -11.94 -0.50
C TYR A 56 0.38 -10.45 -0.81
N ASN A 57 0.42 -9.65 0.26
CA ASN A 57 0.52 -8.18 0.26
C ASN A 57 -0.59 -7.51 -0.56
N PHE A 58 -1.85 -7.90 -0.34
CA PHE A 58 -2.99 -7.40 -1.09
C PHE A 58 -3.41 -5.98 -0.69
N ASN A 59 -3.15 -5.57 0.56
CA ASN A 59 -3.48 -4.21 0.96
C ASN A 59 -2.49 -3.21 0.38
N ILE A 60 -3.00 -2.41 -0.55
CA ILE A 60 -2.29 -1.28 -1.14
C ILE A 60 -2.20 -0.09 -0.16
N THR A 61 -3.09 0.03 0.82
CA THR A 61 -3.02 1.13 1.81
C THR A 61 -2.14 0.77 3.00
N TYR A 62 -2.73 0.18 4.04
CA TYR A 62 -2.06 -0.24 5.27
C TYR A 62 -2.21 -1.75 5.41
N PRO A 63 -1.18 -2.49 5.85
CA PRO A 63 -1.16 -3.96 5.84
C PRO A 63 -1.99 -4.58 6.99
N ILE A 64 -3.13 -3.98 7.34
CA ILE A 64 -4.00 -4.42 8.43
C ILE A 64 -4.71 -5.72 8.03
N GLY A 65 -5.29 -5.77 6.83
CA GLY A 65 -5.89 -6.98 6.28
C GLY A 65 -4.85 -8.06 6.04
N ASP A 66 -3.69 -7.71 5.49
CA ASP A 66 -2.61 -8.69 5.30
C ASP A 66 -2.10 -9.30 6.61
N TRP A 67 -2.06 -8.51 7.69
CA TRP A 67 -1.77 -9.04 9.02
C TRP A 67 -2.90 -9.93 9.54
N LEU A 68 -4.15 -9.48 9.44
CA LEU A 68 -5.32 -10.20 9.93
C LEU A 68 -5.52 -11.55 9.25
N PHE A 69 -5.36 -11.59 7.93
CA PHE A 69 -5.55 -12.78 7.10
C PHE A 69 -4.26 -13.56 6.86
N ARG A 70 -3.14 -13.16 7.49
CA ARG A 70 -1.83 -13.81 7.37
C ARG A 70 -1.30 -13.89 5.92
N THR A 71 -1.61 -12.89 5.11
CA THR A 71 -1.11 -12.71 3.74
C THR A 71 0.01 -11.68 3.66
N ARG A 72 0.58 -11.25 4.79
CA ARG A 72 1.74 -10.36 4.80
C ARG A 72 3.04 -11.12 4.53
N PHE A 73 3.76 -10.72 3.48
CA PHE A 73 5.08 -11.23 3.13
C PHE A 73 6.12 -10.11 3.18
N ILE A 74 7.31 -10.42 3.71
CA ILE A 74 8.47 -9.52 3.70
C ILE A 74 9.66 -10.36 3.28
N SER A 75 10.26 -10.06 2.12
CA SER A 75 11.53 -10.67 1.73
C SER A 75 12.62 -10.34 2.76
N SER A 76 13.33 -11.38 3.21
CA SER A 76 14.44 -11.28 4.16
C SER A 76 15.80 -10.95 3.51
N ALA A 77 15.83 -10.76 2.19
CA ALA A 77 17.05 -10.40 1.47
C ALA A 77 17.19 -8.86 1.37
N GLY A 78 18.16 -8.32 2.08
CA GLY A 78 18.76 -7.00 1.84
C GLY A 78 20.05 -7.15 1.07
#